data_AF-A0A2E5B974-F1
#
_entry.id   AF-A0A2E5B974-F1
#
_cell.length_a   1.000
_cell.length_b   1.000
_cell.length_c   1.000
_cell.angle_alpha   90.00
_cell.angle_beta   90.00
_cell.angle_gamma   90.00
#
_symmetry.space_group_name_H-M   'P 1'
#
loop_
_entity.id
_entity.type
_entity.pdbx_description
1 polymer ?
#
loop_
_entity_poly.entity_id
_entity_poly.type
_entity_poly.pdbx_seq_one_letter_code
_entity_poly.pdbx_strand_id
1 'polypeptide(L)'
;MTKPSDCPPIIFTNPEDGFLRIGKEKEAQKRDSQVQLASGSACSLRLFKDGGWELKSQTNSKGSNIIQKGTGPLNIKSEGDLNIDVDGTFNLKAKDIVMETTDADVGDIVLNPKHDFRLDAKNYVILMGKDVTLDAHNKLILFSEDMSYLVGRYVRIHEPTSQLIPPTFGAHIDSLTDTLKN
;
A
#
# COMPACT_ATOMS: atom_id res chain seq x y z
N MET A 1 -10.56 -51.06 -12.83
CA MET A 1 -10.64 -49.64 -12.43
C MET A 1 -12.10 -49.23 -12.49
N THR A 2 -12.76 -49.09 -11.34
CA THR A 2 -14.14 -48.61 -11.26
C THR A 2 -14.18 -47.13 -11.64
N LYS A 3 -15.05 -46.77 -12.60
CA LYS A 3 -15.37 -45.36 -12.89
C LYS A 3 -15.73 -44.68 -11.56
N PRO A 4 -15.21 -43.48 -11.27
CA PRO A 4 -15.75 -42.70 -10.16
C PRO A 4 -17.26 -42.58 -10.39
N SER A 5 -18.04 -43.03 -9.42
CA SER A 5 -19.48 -42.80 -9.41
C SER A 5 -19.69 -41.29 -9.46
N ASP A 6 -20.11 -40.76 -10.62
CA ASP A 6 -20.57 -39.38 -10.76
C ASP A 6 -21.89 -39.25 -10.01
N CYS A 7 -21.78 -39.14 -8.69
CA CYS A 7 -22.91 -38.80 -7.85
C CYS A 7 -23.41 -37.42 -8.29
N PRO A 8 -24.70 -37.27 -8.63
CA PRO A 8 -25.23 -35.99 -9.08
C PRO A 8 -25.08 -34.94 -7.97
N PRO A 9 -24.91 -33.65 -8.31
CA PRO A 9 -24.80 -32.61 -7.31
C PRO A 9 -26.11 -32.44 -6.54
N ILE A 10 -25.99 -32.12 -5.25
CA ILE A 10 -27.11 -31.70 -4.41
C ILE A 10 -27.30 -30.20 -4.64
N ILE A 11 -28.52 -29.79 -4.99
CA ILE A 11 -28.85 -28.39 -5.30
C ILE A 11 -30.07 -27.98 -4.47
N PHE A 12 -29.92 -26.93 -3.67
CA PHE A 12 -31.02 -26.20 -3.07
C PHE A 12 -31.19 -24.91 -3.87
N THR A 13 -32.35 -24.69 -4.45
CA THR A 13 -32.57 -23.56 -5.37
C THR A 13 -33.86 -22.82 -5.05
N ASN A 14 -33.81 -21.51 -5.19
CA ASN A 14 -34.95 -20.62 -5.32
C ASN A 14 -34.76 -19.85 -6.63
N PRO A 15 -35.70 -19.94 -7.59
CA PRO A 15 -35.58 -19.28 -8.89
C PRO A 15 -35.32 -17.76 -8.82
N GLU A 16 -35.78 -17.09 -7.76
CA GLU A 16 -35.65 -15.64 -7.60
C GLU A 16 -34.42 -15.26 -6.74
N ASP A 17 -34.14 -16.03 -5.69
CA ASP A 17 -33.15 -15.65 -4.67
C ASP A 17 -31.76 -16.29 -4.86
N GLY A 18 -31.65 -17.37 -5.64
CA GLY A 18 -30.38 -18.04 -5.96
C GLY A 18 -30.31 -19.50 -5.52
N PHE A 19 -29.09 -20.04 -5.37
CA PHE A 19 -28.89 -21.46 -5.10
C PHE A 19 -27.65 -21.78 -4.25
N LEU A 20 -27.71 -22.93 -3.58
CA LEU A 20 -26.57 -23.63 -2.99
C LEU A 20 -26.37 -24.96 -3.71
N ARG A 21 -25.18 -25.20 -4.25
CA ARG A 21 -24.79 -26.47 -4.89
C ARG A 21 -23.62 -27.10 -4.15
N ILE A 22 -23.71 -28.42 -3.95
CA ILE A 22 -22.61 -29.27 -3.48
C ILE A 22 -22.44 -30.42 -4.49
N GLY A 23 -21.25 -30.54 -5.07
CA GLY A 23 -20.93 -31.51 -6.12
C GLY A 23 -20.46 -30.82 -7.40
N LYS A 24 -19.93 -31.62 -8.33
CA LYS A 24 -19.28 -31.10 -9.54
C LYS A 24 -20.27 -30.37 -10.45
N GLU A 25 -19.78 -29.29 -11.07
CA GLU A 25 -20.39 -28.72 -12.26
C GLU A 25 -20.38 -29.71 -13.42
N LYS A 26 -21.45 -29.67 -14.23
CA LYS A 26 -21.57 -30.48 -15.45
C LYS A 26 -21.22 -29.68 -16.72
N GLU A 27 -21.13 -28.36 -16.61
CA GLU A 27 -20.84 -27.48 -17.74
C GLU A 27 -19.34 -27.25 -17.89
N ALA A 28 -18.89 -27.02 -19.12
CA ALA A 28 -17.50 -26.72 -19.42
C ALA A 28 -17.13 -25.34 -18.88
N GLN A 29 -16.47 -25.31 -17.71
CA GLN A 29 -15.88 -24.11 -17.15
C GLN A 29 -14.36 -24.21 -17.14
N LYS A 30 -13.68 -23.06 -17.03
CA LYS A 30 -12.22 -23.03 -16.89
C LYS A 30 -11.75 -23.65 -15.57
N ARG A 31 -12.60 -23.65 -14.54
CA ARG A 31 -12.31 -24.21 -13.22
C ARG A 31 -13.61 -24.61 -12.51
N ASP A 32 -13.83 -25.91 -12.37
CA ASP A 32 -15.05 -26.44 -11.77
C ASP A 32 -15.07 -26.22 -10.25
N SER A 33 -16.14 -25.60 -9.76
CA SER A 33 -16.38 -25.48 -8.32
C SER A 33 -17.01 -26.75 -7.74
N GLN A 34 -16.63 -27.08 -6.51
CA GLN A 34 -17.18 -28.23 -5.76
C GLN A 34 -18.32 -27.82 -4.84
N VAL A 35 -18.26 -26.60 -4.29
CA VAL A 35 -19.36 -25.99 -3.53
C VAL A 35 -19.54 -24.57 -4.04
N GLN A 36 -20.79 -24.17 -4.26
CA GLN A 36 -21.13 -22.81 -4.66
C GLN A 36 -22.38 -22.33 -3.93
N LEU A 37 -22.27 -21.15 -3.31
CA LEU A 37 -23.41 -20.34 -2.91
C LEU A 37 -23.52 -19.18 -3.90
N ALA A 38 -24.66 -19.04 -4.55
CA ALA A 38 -24.89 -17.98 -5.51
C ALA A 38 -26.25 -17.32 -5.28
N SER A 39 -26.31 -16.02 -5.57
CA SER A 39 -27.56 -15.26 -5.61
C SER A 39 -28.16 -15.25 -7.01
N GLY A 40 -29.44 -14.89 -7.13
CA GLY A 40 -30.10 -14.66 -8.42
C GLY A 40 -29.43 -13.58 -9.29
N SER A 41 -28.62 -12.70 -8.69
CA SER A 41 -27.90 -11.62 -9.37
C SER A 41 -26.46 -11.95 -9.74
N ALA A 42 -26.11 -13.23 -9.94
CA ALA A 42 -24.76 -13.68 -10.35
C ALA A 42 -23.59 -13.31 -9.41
N CYS A 43 -23.87 -12.94 -8.16
CA CYS A 43 -22.88 -12.93 -7.06
C CYS A 43 -22.65 -14.37 -6.60
N SER A 44 -21.43 -14.72 -6.20
CA SER A 44 -21.14 -16.07 -5.71
C SER A 44 -19.97 -16.15 -4.74
N LEU A 45 -20.07 -17.13 -3.83
CA LEU A 45 -18.96 -17.72 -3.11
C LEU A 45 -18.75 -19.14 -3.66
N ARG A 46 -17.53 -19.43 -4.13
CA ARG A 46 -17.16 -20.73 -4.71
C ARG A 46 -15.99 -21.34 -3.95
N LEU A 47 -16.08 -22.64 -3.69
CA LEU A 47 -14.98 -23.47 -3.18
C LEU A 47 -14.61 -24.50 -4.24
N PHE A 48 -13.31 -24.64 -4.49
CA PHE A 48 -12.77 -25.49 -5.54
C PHE A 48 -12.15 -26.77 -4.94
N LYS A 49 -12.08 -27.82 -5.75
CA LYS A 49 -11.58 -29.14 -5.32
C LYS A 49 -10.11 -29.13 -4.89
N ASP A 50 -9.33 -28.21 -5.47
CA ASP A 50 -7.92 -27.98 -5.15
C ASP A 50 -7.70 -27.18 -3.85
N GLY A 51 -8.77 -26.84 -3.13
CA GLY A 51 -8.72 -26.10 -1.87
C GLY A 51 -8.79 -24.57 -2.03
N GLY A 52 -8.82 -24.05 -3.26
CA GLY A 52 -9.01 -22.62 -3.48
C GLY A 52 -10.44 -22.16 -3.25
N TRP A 53 -10.64 -20.84 -3.23
CA TRP A 53 -11.95 -20.21 -3.14
C TRP A 53 -12.02 -18.92 -3.97
N GLU A 54 -13.23 -18.44 -4.22
CA GLU A 54 -13.50 -17.16 -4.87
C GLU A 54 -14.73 -16.50 -4.23
N LEU A 55 -14.62 -15.20 -3.90
CA LEU A 55 -15.74 -14.35 -3.55
C LEU A 55 -15.93 -13.31 -4.66
N LYS A 56 -17.11 -13.32 -5.29
CA LYS A 56 -17.43 -12.48 -6.44
C LYS A 56 -18.74 -11.73 -6.22
N SER A 57 -18.69 -10.42 -6.38
CA SER A 57 -19.87 -9.56 -6.48
C SER A 57 -20.11 -9.13 -7.93
N GLN A 58 -21.26 -8.49 -8.18
CA GLN A 58 -21.56 -7.77 -9.41
C GLN A 58 -21.63 -6.27 -9.14
N THR A 59 -21.74 -5.48 -10.21
CA THR A 59 -22.03 -4.04 -10.10
C THR A 59 -23.21 -3.80 -9.16
N ASN A 60 -23.00 -2.98 -8.15
CA ASN A 60 -24.03 -2.69 -7.15
C ASN A 60 -23.83 -1.28 -6.58
N SER A 61 -24.92 -0.64 -6.18
CA SER A 61 -24.92 0.75 -5.68
C SER A 61 -24.69 0.87 -4.18
N LYS A 62 -24.76 -0.23 -3.43
CA LYS A 62 -24.65 -0.25 -1.97
C LYS A 62 -23.27 -0.66 -1.45
N GLY A 63 -22.39 -1.11 -2.33
CA GLY A 63 -21.07 -1.63 -2.01
C GLY A 63 -21.07 -3.09 -1.54
N SER A 64 -19.88 -3.58 -1.23
CA SER A 64 -19.63 -4.90 -0.63
C SER A 64 -18.73 -4.72 0.58
N ASN A 65 -18.90 -5.55 1.62
CA ASN A 65 -18.15 -5.42 2.86
C ASN A 65 -17.61 -6.77 3.32
N ILE A 66 -16.39 -6.77 3.87
CA ILE A 66 -15.84 -7.87 4.65
C ILE A 66 -15.67 -7.33 6.07
N ILE A 67 -16.40 -7.89 7.03
CA ILE A 67 -16.48 -7.35 8.40
C ILE A 67 -16.18 -8.44 9.42
N GLN A 68 -15.15 -8.23 10.23
CA GLN A 68 -14.88 -9.04 11.43
C GLN A 68 -15.22 -8.21 12.68
N LYS A 69 -16.12 -8.73 13.52
CA LYS A 69 -16.51 -8.11 14.80
C LYS A 69 -15.96 -8.82 16.04
N GLY A 70 -15.22 -9.91 15.85
CA GLY A 70 -14.54 -10.61 16.94
C GLY A 70 -13.35 -9.83 17.46
N THR A 71 -12.94 -10.11 18.69
CA THR A 71 -11.77 -9.49 19.35
C THR A 71 -10.43 -10.09 18.89
N GLY A 72 -10.46 -11.26 18.25
CA GLY A 72 -9.27 -11.86 17.64
C GLY A 72 -8.82 -11.12 16.36
N PRO A 73 -7.61 -11.43 15.85
CA PRO A 73 -7.08 -10.79 14.64
C PRO A 73 -7.80 -11.27 13.38
N LEU A 74 -7.86 -10.40 12.36
CA LEU A 74 -8.18 -10.80 10.99
C LEU A 74 -6.84 -11.02 10.26
N ASN A 75 -6.52 -12.27 9.93
CA ASN A 75 -5.26 -12.61 9.27
C ASN A 75 -5.48 -12.84 7.78
N ILE A 76 -4.71 -12.15 6.95
CA ILE A 76 -4.59 -12.42 5.51
C ILE A 76 -3.15 -12.84 5.27
N LYS A 77 -2.95 -14.11 4.90
CA LYS A 77 -1.63 -14.69 4.61
C LYS A 77 -1.65 -15.28 3.22
N SER A 78 -0.60 -15.02 2.45
CA SER A 78 -0.34 -15.60 1.14
C SER A 78 1.12 -16.03 1.07
N GLU A 79 1.38 -17.18 0.42
CA GLU A 79 2.74 -17.60 0.07
C GLU A 79 3.21 -16.96 -1.24
N GLY A 80 2.27 -16.57 -2.10
CA GLY A 80 2.52 -15.73 -3.27
C GLY A 80 2.08 -14.28 -3.03
N ASP A 81 1.93 -13.52 -4.11
CA ASP A 81 1.65 -12.09 -4.02
C ASP A 81 0.25 -11.76 -3.48
N LEU A 82 0.16 -10.67 -2.70
CA LEU A 82 -1.10 -10.02 -2.35
C LEU A 82 -1.26 -8.76 -3.21
N ASN A 83 -2.18 -8.82 -4.18
CA ASN A 83 -2.46 -7.71 -5.07
C ASN A 83 -3.75 -6.99 -4.65
N ILE A 84 -3.68 -5.68 -4.42
CA ILE A 84 -4.81 -4.81 -4.07
C ILE A 84 -4.93 -3.73 -5.14
N ASP A 85 -5.99 -3.78 -5.93
CA ASP A 85 -6.29 -2.81 -6.98
C ASP A 85 -7.60 -2.07 -6.65
N VAL A 86 -7.54 -0.75 -6.64
CA VAL A 86 -8.61 0.12 -6.14
C VAL A 86 -8.71 1.36 -7.04
N ASP A 87 -9.81 1.48 -7.79
CA ASP A 87 -10.09 2.65 -8.63
C ASP A 87 -10.32 3.94 -7.83
N GLY A 88 -10.83 3.78 -6.60
CA GLY A 88 -11.14 4.88 -5.69
C GLY A 88 -9.99 5.20 -4.73
N THR A 89 -10.31 5.34 -3.44
CA THR A 89 -9.32 5.65 -2.39
C THR A 89 -9.06 4.42 -1.52
N PHE A 90 -7.78 4.06 -1.36
CA PHE A 90 -7.34 3.09 -0.36
C PHE A 90 -7.04 3.79 0.96
N ASN A 91 -7.91 3.59 1.97
CA ASN A 91 -7.75 4.19 3.30
C ASN A 91 -7.35 3.13 4.33
N LEU A 92 -6.23 3.37 5.02
CA LEU A 92 -5.78 2.56 6.14
C LEU A 92 -5.76 3.41 7.42
N LYS A 93 -6.50 2.96 8.45
CA LYS A 93 -6.55 3.61 9.75
C LYS A 93 -6.40 2.56 10.84
N ALA A 94 -5.36 2.70 11.63
CA ALA A 94 -5.09 1.84 12.77
C ALA A 94 -4.45 2.67 13.90
N LYS A 95 -4.35 2.08 15.09
CA LYS A 95 -3.53 2.65 16.16
C LYS A 95 -2.06 2.66 15.74
N ASP A 96 -1.59 1.53 15.22
CA ASP A 96 -0.24 1.31 14.74
C ASP A 96 -0.31 0.70 13.34
N ILE A 97 0.51 1.21 12.40
CA ILE A 97 0.71 0.64 11.06
C ILE A 97 2.20 0.31 10.97
N VAL A 98 2.52 -0.98 10.80
CA VAL A 98 3.89 -1.48 10.68
C VAL A 98 4.03 -2.18 9.33
N MET A 99 5.06 -1.80 8.57
CA MET A 99 5.42 -2.38 7.29
C MET A 99 6.87 -2.84 7.37
N GLU A 100 7.13 -4.10 6.99
CA GLU A 100 8.44 -4.74 7.10
C GLU A 100 8.64 -5.64 5.88
N THR A 101 9.85 -5.62 5.32
CA THR A 101 10.33 -6.60 4.35
C THR A 101 11.20 -7.62 5.09
N THR A 102 10.99 -8.90 4.81
CA THR A 102 11.66 -9.98 5.56
C THR A 102 12.93 -10.51 4.89
N ASP A 103 13.15 -10.16 3.63
CA ASP A 103 14.35 -10.50 2.89
C ASP A 103 15.32 -9.31 2.89
N ALA A 104 16.49 -9.50 3.51
CA ALA A 104 17.47 -8.43 3.68
C ALA A 104 18.24 -8.09 2.40
N ASP A 105 18.26 -9.00 1.42
CA ASP A 105 19.05 -8.84 0.20
C ASP A 105 18.22 -8.27 -0.95
N VAL A 106 16.91 -8.53 -0.98
CA VAL A 106 16.01 -8.12 -2.09
C VAL A 106 14.68 -7.49 -1.68
N GLY A 107 14.41 -7.35 -0.38
CA GLY A 107 13.11 -6.87 0.12
C GLY A 107 13.01 -5.34 0.15
N ASP A 108 12.22 -4.77 -0.76
CA ASP A 108 12.01 -3.31 -0.86
C ASP A 108 10.59 -2.85 -0.51
N ILE A 109 10.48 -1.63 0.05
CA ILE A 109 9.23 -0.88 0.09
C ILE A 109 9.34 0.24 -0.95
N VAL A 110 8.55 0.14 -2.04
CA VAL A 110 8.58 1.09 -3.15
C VAL A 110 7.27 1.86 -3.26
N LEU A 111 7.35 3.20 -3.27
CA LEU A 111 6.21 4.09 -3.42
C LEU A 111 6.38 4.95 -4.69
N ASN A 112 5.56 4.71 -5.70
CA ASN A 112 5.65 5.36 -7.02
C ASN A 112 4.39 6.19 -7.35
N PRO A 113 4.14 7.32 -6.66
CA PRO A 113 3.01 8.18 -6.98
C PRO A 113 3.20 8.88 -8.32
N LYS A 114 2.12 9.03 -9.10
CA LYS A 114 2.13 9.73 -10.40
C LYS A 114 2.12 11.26 -10.29
N HIS A 115 1.68 11.80 -9.16
CA HIS A 115 1.55 13.24 -8.95
C HIS A 115 2.30 13.64 -7.68
N ASP A 116 1.69 13.41 -6.51
CA ASP A 116 2.26 13.86 -5.23
C ASP A 116 2.47 12.70 -4.24
N PHE A 117 3.49 12.85 -3.41
CA PHE A 117 3.65 12.15 -2.14
C PHE A 117 3.63 13.16 -1.01
N ARG A 118 2.79 12.94 0.02
CA ARG A 118 2.74 13.81 1.22
C ARG A 118 2.85 12.97 2.47
N LEU A 119 3.80 13.34 3.34
CA LEU A 119 3.93 12.83 4.69
C LEU A 119 3.65 13.97 5.67
N ASP A 120 2.61 13.82 6.48
CA ASP A 120 2.19 14.82 7.46
C ASP A 120 2.16 14.17 8.85
N ALA A 121 3.03 14.63 9.74
CA ALA A 121 3.18 14.09 11.09
C ALA A 121 3.05 15.22 12.12
N LYS A 122 2.19 15.01 13.12
CA LYS A 122 1.94 16.01 14.17
C LYS A 122 3.09 16.21 15.16
N ASN A 123 3.96 15.23 15.31
CA ASN A 123 5.02 15.25 16.31
C ASN A 123 6.39 15.25 15.64
N TYR A 124 6.77 14.15 14.99
CA TYR A 124 8.05 14.06 14.29
C TYR A 124 8.00 13.05 13.15
N VAL A 125 8.97 13.19 12.24
CA VAL A 125 9.35 12.18 11.24
C VAL A 125 10.81 11.85 11.49
N ILE A 126 11.15 10.55 11.50
CA ILE A 126 12.53 10.08 11.59
C ILE A 126 12.82 9.25 10.34
N LEU A 127 13.83 9.65 9.58
CA LEU A 127 14.38 8.89 8.45
C LEU A 127 15.77 8.39 8.82
N MET A 128 15.92 7.08 8.94
CA MET A 128 17.16 6.42 9.31
C MET A 128 17.50 5.36 8.27
N GLY A 129 18.79 5.25 7.96
CA GLY A 129 19.34 4.23 7.08
C GLY A 129 20.85 4.28 7.19
N LYS A 130 21.53 3.20 6.77
CA LYS A 130 22.99 3.23 6.61
C LYS A 130 23.39 4.30 5.60
N ASP A 131 22.64 4.37 4.51
CA ASP A 131 22.79 5.33 3.42
C ASP A 131 21.41 5.92 3.11
N VAL A 132 21.30 7.26 3.07
CA VAL A 132 20.07 7.98 2.72
C VAL A 132 20.39 8.98 1.62
N THR A 133 19.65 8.90 0.50
CA THR A 133 19.81 9.82 -0.64
C THR A 133 18.52 10.57 -0.87
N LEU A 134 18.62 11.89 -1.00
CA LEU A 134 17.52 12.77 -1.42
C LEU A 134 17.91 13.35 -2.78
N ASP A 135 17.22 12.95 -3.84
CA ASP A 135 17.42 13.48 -5.19
C ASP A 135 16.19 14.29 -5.61
N ALA A 136 16.43 15.50 -6.11
CA ALA A 136 15.39 16.41 -6.57
C ALA A 136 15.86 17.15 -7.83
N HIS A 137 15.17 16.91 -8.96
CA HIS A 137 15.57 17.46 -10.26
C HIS A 137 15.45 18.98 -10.40
N ASN A 138 14.58 19.62 -9.61
CA ASN A 138 14.36 21.06 -9.68
C ASN A 138 14.72 21.76 -8.36
N LYS A 139 14.06 21.38 -7.26
CA LYS A 139 14.26 22.04 -5.96
C LYS A 139 14.12 21.05 -4.81
N LEU A 140 15.03 21.16 -3.85
CA LEU A 140 14.91 20.61 -2.50
C LEU A 140 14.86 21.80 -1.53
N ILE A 141 13.83 21.87 -0.68
CA ILE A 141 13.65 22.94 0.30
C ILE A 141 13.66 22.31 1.69
N LEU A 142 14.57 22.76 2.54
CA LEU A 142 14.59 22.46 3.97
C LEU A 142 14.35 23.76 4.72
N PHE A 143 13.31 23.79 5.54
CA PHE A 143 12.93 24.96 6.33
C PHE A 143 12.62 24.53 7.76
N SER A 144 13.06 25.34 8.72
CA SER A 144 12.75 25.23 10.13
C SER A 144 12.49 26.66 10.62
N GLU A 145 11.47 26.85 11.46
CA GLU A 145 11.15 28.16 12.05
C GLU A 145 12.22 28.63 13.05
N ASP A 146 12.92 27.67 13.66
CA ASP A 146 13.97 27.92 14.64
C ASP A 146 15.33 27.51 14.05
N MET A 147 15.83 26.32 14.40
CA MET A 147 17.16 25.87 14.01
C MET A 147 17.13 24.64 13.09
N SER A 148 18.10 24.58 12.18
CA SER A 148 18.43 23.41 11.37
C SER A 148 19.86 22.98 11.68
N TYR A 149 20.07 21.70 11.98
CA TYR A 149 21.40 21.14 12.23
C TYR A 149 21.79 20.15 11.14
N LEU A 150 22.98 20.32 10.58
CA LEU A 150 23.62 19.33 9.71
C LEU A 150 24.91 18.87 10.40
N VAL A 151 24.90 17.66 10.93
CA VAL A 151 25.99 17.12 11.74
C VAL A 151 26.55 15.87 11.09
N GLY A 152 27.86 15.85 10.87
CA GLY A 152 28.57 14.69 10.36
C GLY A 152 30.06 14.85 10.57
N ARG A 153 30.81 13.74 10.58
CA ARG A 153 32.28 13.78 10.63
C ARG A 153 32.86 14.63 9.48
N TYR A 154 32.19 14.59 8.32
CA TYR A 154 32.46 15.47 7.19
C TYR A 154 31.13 15.93 6.59
N VAL A 155 30.96 17.23 6.44
CA VAL A 155 29.87 17.84 5.67
C VAL A 155 30.50 18.49 4.44
N ARG A 156 30.12 18.03 3.24
CA ARG A 156 30.60 18.59 1.97
C ARG A 156 29.42 19.18 1.23
N ILE A 157 29.50 20.48 0.96
CA ILE A 157 28.55 21.19 0.11
C ILE A 157 29.32 21.57 -1.15
N HIS A 158 28.85 21.14 -2.31
CA HIS A 158 29.47 21.45 -3.59
C HIS A 158 28.49 22.32 -4.40
N GLU A 159 28.81 23.61 -4.52
CA GLU A 159 28.01 24.57 -5.25
C GLU A 159 28.69 24.89 -6.58
N PRO A 160 28.01 24.74 -7.74
CA PRO A 160 28.61 25.07 -9.03
C PRO A 160 28.84 26.58 -9.26
N THR A 161 28.04 27.45 -8.61
CA THR A 161 28.02 28.91 -8.90
C THR A 161 27.57 29.83 -7.75
N SER A 162 26.94 29.33 -6.68
CA SER A 162 26.54 30.16 -5.53
C SER A 162 27.61 30.11 -4.44
N GLN A 163 27.86 31.23 -3.77
CA GLN A 163 28.58 31.24 -2.51
C GLN A 163 27.53 31.14 -1.41
N LEU A 164 27.65 30.14 -0.52
CA LEU A 164 26.92 29.97 0.75
C LEU A 164 26.71 31.29 1.55
N ILE A 165 27.55 32.28 1.30
CA ILE A 165 27.38 33.66 1.73
C ILE A 165 27.06 34.52 0.49
N PRO A 166 25.84 35.08 0.37
CA PRO A 166 25.52 36.02 -0.69
C PRO A 166 26.52 37.19 -0.68
N PRO A 167 26.97 37.72 -1.83
CA PRO A 167 27.87 38.87 -1.88
C PRO A 167 27.32 40.10 -1.11
N THR A 168 25.99 40.21 -1.04
CA THR A 168 25.28 41.24 -0.27
C THR A 168 25.45 41.12 1.24
N PHE A 169 25.70 39.92 1.77
CA PHE A 169 25.92 39.69 3.20
C PHE A 169 27.32 40.18 3.63
N GLY A 170 28.34 39.98 2.78
CA GLY A 170 29.67 40.57 2.98
C GLY A 170 29.61 42.10 3.01
N ALA A 171 28.90 42.71 2.04
CA ALA A 171 28.70 44.17 2.01
C ALA A 171 27.96 44.71 3.25
N HIS A 172 27.04 43.93 3.82
CA HIS A 172 26.33 44.31 5.03
C HIS A 172 27.22 44.24 6.29
N ILE A 173 28.06 43.21 6.42
CA ILE A 173 29.05 43.09 7.50
C ILE A 173 30.11 44.20 7.41
N ASP A 174 30.60 44.52 6.21
CA ASP A 174 31.54 45.63 6.02
C ASP A 174 30.91 46.96 6.44
N SER A 175 29.66 47.23 6.04
CA SER A 175 28.92 48.43 6.47
C SER A 175 28.71 48.51 7.99
N LEU A 176 28.54 47.38 8.68
CA LEU A 176 28.36 47.35 10.13
C LEU A 176 29.69 47.45 10.91
N THR A 177 30.80 47.08 10.28
CA THR A 177 32.13 47.06 10.91
C THR A 177 33.00 48.25 10.52
N ASP A 178 32.59 49.07 9.55
CA ASP A 178 33.32 50.27 9.14
C ASP A 178 33.52 51.29 10.27
N THR A 179 32.59 51.40 11.21
CA THR A 179 32.75 52.26 12.39
C THR A 179 33.77 51.73 13.41
N LEU A 180 34.21 50.48 13.27
CA LEU A 180 35.19 49.82 14.15
C LEU A 180 36.62 49.83 13.58
N LYS A 181 36.81 50.32 12.35
CA LYS A 181 38.12 50.42 11.68
C LYS A 181 38.83 51.77 11.94
N ASN A 182 38.41 52.51 12.98
CA ASN A 182 39.11 53.70 13.51
C ASN A 182 40.00 53.31 14.69
#